data_AF-A0A6C0BKF2-F1
#
_entry.id   AF-A0A6C0BKF2-F1
#
_cell.length_a   1.000
_cell.length_b   1.000
_cell.length_c   1.000
_cell.angle_alpha   90.00
_cell.angle_beta   90.00
_cell.angle_gamma   90.00
#
_symmetry.space_group_name_H-M   'P 1'
#
loop_
_entity.id
_entity.type
_entity.pdbx_description
1 polymer ?
#
loop_
_entity_poly.entity_id
_entity_poly.type
_entity_poly.pdbx_seq_one_letter_code
_entity_poly.pdbx_strand_id
1 'polypeptide(L)'
;MWSLSSFLVNDLTTEDSMIFAALLILCAAGIYAIYRHRISDLQSQQPPPVKVTIEQHIYRVSEEDQTDLMVEDRHNVHNKCLKRSAAQVIHHLKDCDRHQFTIDSAFQQIFEMIDMSPDDNLDRLDHAMQVLKAIQQMNCYYHSGYVREKELVRLVWERIHHPVNHDRVEQLKNNLIDQLADGYNGYSNVHCLEGRVMRLLQTLECCDQNEMVQMRPMWAYKDEISSTIARYRDKLLQQVPTKYIELETKIQLTEQDRALVASFNQCLINNLNRRFDKDYLSPGLLTKEELEEMTHVYYQSLYD
;
A
#
# COMPACT_ATOMS: atom_id res chain seq x y z
N MET A 1 7.38 32.83 -32.39
CA MET A 1 5.91 32.67 -32.42
C MET A 1 5.51 32.16 -33.79
N TRP A 2 5.61 30.84 -34.03
CA TRP A 2 5.12 30.18 -35.25
C TRP A 2 4.54 28.83 -34.84
N SER A 3 3.26 28.62 -35.13
CA SER A 3 2.44 27.48 -34.70
C SER A 3 2.64 26.27 -35.61
N LEU A 4 2.92 25.12 -35.01
CA LEU A 4 2.89 23.81 -35.65
C LEU A 4 1.47 23.25 -35.62
N SER A 5 0.66 23.56 -36.64
CA SER A 5 -0.63 22.89 -36.85
C SER A 5 -1.10 23.07 -38.30
N SER A 6 -0.39 22.46 -39.27
CA SER A 6 -0.91 22.32 -40.66
C SER A 6 0.00 21.47 -41.55
N PHE A 7 0.10 20.17 -41.31
CA PHE A 7 0.59 19.12 -42.22
C PHE A 7 0.17 17.81 -41.52
N LEU A 8 -0.76 16.97 -41.95
CA LEU A 8 -1.17 16.48 -43.25
C LEU A 8 -2.60 15.93 -43.10
N VAL A 9 -3.59 16.57 -43.72
CA VAL A 9 -4.80 15.89 -44.20
C VAL A 9 -5.21 16.66 -45.44
N ASN A 10 -5.01 16.07 -46.62
CA ASN A 10 -5.94 16.12 -47.74
C ASN A 10 -5.40 15.27 -48.89
N ASP A 11 -6.35 14.54 -49.48
CA ASP A 11 -6.29 13.78 -50.74
C ASP A 11 -5.62 12.40 -50.71
N LEU A 12 -6.20 11.50 -49.90
CA LEU A 12 -6.30 10.08 -50.29
C LEU A 12 -7.67 9.89 -50.92
N THR A 13 -7.70 9.43 -52.17
CA THR A 13 -8.95 9.10 -52.86
C THR A 13 -9.62 7.92 -52.15
N THR A 14 -10.94 7.77 -52.30
CA THR A 14 -11.71 6.68 -51.65
C THR A 14 -11.21 5.28 -52.00
N GLU A 15 -10.51 5.10 -53.13
CA GLU A 15 -9.87 3.83 -53.48
C GLU A 15 -8.59 3.59 -52.68
N ASP A 16 -7.75 4.61 -52.46
CA ASP A 16 -6.50 4.47 -51.72
C ASP A 16 -6.76 4.19 -50.23
N SER A 17 -7.83 4.76 -49.65
CA SER A 17 -8.22 4.45 -48.27
C SER A 17 -8.72 3.02 -48.11
N MET A 18 -9.37 2.46 -49.14
CA MET A 18 -9.82 1.07 -49.14
C MET A 18 -8.64 0.09 -49.27
N ILE A 19 -7.65 0.41 -50.10
CA ILE A 19 -6.42 -0.40 -50.23
C ILE A 19 -5.65 -0.41 -48.91
N PHE A 20 -5.53 0.75 -48.24
CA PHE A 20 -4.84 0.85 -46.96
C PHE A 20 -5.57 0.09 -45.84
N ALA A 21 -6.92 0.16 -45.81
CA ALA A 21 -7.72 -0.62 -44.87
C ALA A 21 -7.61 -2.13 -45.12
N ALA A 22 -7.62 -2.56 -46.39
CA ALA A 22 -7.44 -3.97 -46.76
C ALA A 22 -6.04 -4.49 -46.35
N LEU A 23 -4.99 -3.69 -46.53
CA LEU A 23 -3.63 -4.03 -46.11
C LEU A 23 -3.52 -4.15 -44.58
N LEU A 24 -4.15 -3.26 -43.82
CA LEU A 24 -4.20 -3.35 -42.36
C LEU A 24 -4.92 -4.61 -41.88
N ILE A 25 -6.02 -5.00 -42.53
CA ILE A 25 -6.76 -6.22 -42.20
C ILE A 25 -5.93 -7.47 -42.52
N LEU A 26 -5.22 -7.50 -43.65
CA LEU A 26 -4.35 -8.61 -44.02
C LEU A 26 -3.13 -8.72 -43.07
N CYS A 27 -2.55 -7.60 -42.66
CA CYS A 27 -1.48 -7.58 -41.65
C CYS A 27 -1.98 -8.09 -40.29
N ALA A 28 -3.17 -7.65 -39.84
CA ALA A 28 -3.75 -8.13 -38.59
C ALA A 28 -4.07 -9.63 -38.64
N ALA A 29 -4.59 -10.14 -39.76
CA ALA A 29 -4.85 -11.57 -39.96
C ALA A 29 -3.56 -12.40 -39.97
N GLY A 30 -2.49 -11.88 -40.60
CA GLY A 30 -1.16 -12.52 -40.58
C GLY A 30 -0.56 -12.59 -39.18
N ILE A 31 -0.61 -11.49 -38.42
CA ILE A 31 -0.15 -11.44 -37.02
C ILE A 31 -0.96 -12.42 -36.16
N TYR A 32 -2.29 -12.47 -36.33
CA TYR A 32 -3.16 -13.40 -35.60
C TYR A 32 -2.86 -14.87 -35.93
N ALA A 33 -2.59 -15.20 -37.20
CA ALA A 33 -2.21 -16.55 -37.61
C ALA A 33 -0.87 -16.99 -37.00
N ILE A 34 0.13 -16.09 -36.96
CA ILE A 34 1.41 -16.34 -36.30
C ILE A 34 1.22 -16.54 -34.79
N TYR A 35 0.39 -15.72 -34.15
CA TYR A 35 0.10 -15.84 -32.72
C TYR A 35 -0.61 -17.16 -32.38
N ARG A 36 -1.58 -17.57 -33.21
CA ARG A 36 -2.33 -18.82 -33.04
C ARG A 36 -1.44 -20.06 -33.23
N HIS A 37 -0.54 -20.05 -34.20
CA HIS A 37 0.40 -21.16 -34.41
C HIS A 37 1.35 -21.30 -33.21
N ARG A 38 1.86 -20.17 -32.69
CA ARG A 38 2.76 -20.16 -31.54
C ARG A 38 2.12 -20.65 -30.23
N ILE A 39 0.83 -20.37 -30.03
CA ILE A 39 0.07 -20.90 -28.89
C ILE A 39 -0.17 -22.41 -29.02
N SER A 40 -0.43 -22.91 -30.22
CA SER A 40 -0.59 -24.35 -30.48
C SER A 40 0.71 -25.12 -30.22
N ASP A 41 1.86 -24.54 -30.59
CA ASP A 41 3.16 -25.14 -30.34
C ASP A 41 3.50 -25.17 -28.83
N LEU A 42 3.13 -24.13 -28.08
CA LEU A 42 3.30 -24.08 -26.61
C LEU A 42 2.43 -25.08 -25.84
N GLN A 43 1.25 -25.45 -26.37
CA GLN A 43 0.39 -26.46 -25.73
C GLN A 43 0.86 -27.90 -26.00
N SER A 44 1.67 -28.12 -27.03
CA SER A 44 2.21 -29.45 -27.39
C SER A 44 3.49 -29.83 -26.63
N GLN A 45 4.07 -28.91 -25.85
CA GLN A 45 5.35 -29.09 -25.16
C GLN A 45 5.24 -29.13 -23.62
N GLN A 46 4.08 -29.50 -23.05
CA GLN A 46 4.04 -29.83 -21.62
C GLN A 46 4.73 -31.18 -21.36
N PRO A 47 5.87 -31.22 -20.64
CA PRO A 47 6.46 -32.48 -20.23
C PRO A 47 5.50 -33.21 -19.27
N PRO A 48 5.50 -34.55 -19.24
CA PRO A 48 4.68 -35.30 -18.30
C PRO A 48 5.03 -34.91 -16.85
N PRO A 49 4.06 -34.96 -15.92
CA PRO A 49 4.27 -34.57 -14.54
C PRO A 49 5.36 -35.43 -13.90
N VAL A 50 6.48 -34.80 -13.58
CA VAL A 50 7.56 -35.41 -12.82
C VAL A 50 7.08 -35.58 -11.39
N LYS A 51 6.93 -36.83 -10.93
CA LYS A 51 6.81 -37.12 -9.49
C LYS A 51 8.16 -36.84 -8.85
N VAL A 52 8.33 -35.63 -8.30
CA VAL A 52 9.49 -35.28 -7.49
C VAL A 52 9.19 -35.75 -6.06
N THR A 53 9.84 -36.83 -5.63
CA THR A 53 9.99 -37.16 -4.21
C THR A 53 11.05 -36.20 -3.66
N ILE A 54 10.61 -35.11 -3.01
CA ILE A 54 11.51 -34.20 -2.32
C ILE A 54 11.72 -34.76 -0.91
N GLU A 55 12.85 -35.42 -0.68
CA GLU A 55 13.37 -35.61 0.67
C GLU A 55 13.69 -34.23 1.26
N GLN A 56 12.98 -33.93 2.34
CA GLN A 56 13.10 -32.71 3.13
C GLN A 56 14.53 -32.58 3.68
N HIS A 57 15.24 -31.51 3.31
CA HIS A 57 16.26 -30.91 4.16
C HIS A 57 15.76 -29.51 4.54
N ILE A 58 14.84 -29.53 5.50
CA ILE A 58 14.37 -28.37 6.24
C ILE A 58 15.56 -27.91 7.09
N TYR A 59 16.10 -26.73 6.77
CA TYR A 59 16.84 -25.94 7.74
C TYR A 59 15.86 -25.59 8.86
N ARG A 60 16.03 -26.24 10.02
CA ARG A 60 15.41 -25.84 11.28
C ARG A 60 15.95 -24.47 11.66
N VAL A 61 15.24 -23.41 11.25
CA VAL A 61 15.17 -22.19 12.04
C VAL A 61 14.31 -22.55 13.25
N SER A 62 14.85 -22.36 14.45
CA SER A 62 14.26 -22.73 15.73
C SER A 62 12.81 -22.25 15.89
N GLU A 63 11.87 -23.19 15.99
CA GLU A 63 10.44 -23.03 16.28
C GLU A 63 10.15 -22.66 17.75
N GLU A 64 10.90 -21.73 18.36
CA GLU A 64 10.67 -21.31 19.76
C GLU A 64 10.02 -19.93 19.92
N ASP A 65 9.57 -19.28 18.83
CA ASP A 65 8.84 -17.99 18.91
C ASP A 65 7.41 -18.03 18.31
N GLN A 66 6.85 -19.22 18.07
CA GLN A 66 5.50 -19.41 17.48
C GLN A 66 4.47 -19.99 18.47
N THR A 67 4.44 -19.46 19.69
CA THR A 67 3.27 -19.60 20.56
C THR A 67 2.75 -18.24 20.97
N ASP A 68 2.33 -17.46 19.98
CA ASP A 68 1.21 -16.55 20.17
C ASP A 68 0.10 -17.07 19.26
N LEU A 69 -0.95 -17.59 19.88
CA LEU A 69 -2.14 -18.07 19.19
C LEU A 69 -2.69 -16.90 18.36
N MET A 70 -2.40 -16.90 17.06
CA MET A 70 -2.99 -16.00 16.08
C MET A 70 -4.49 -16.27 16.02
N VAL A 71 -5.23 -15.65 16.95
CA VAL A 71 -6.50 -15.05 16.59
C VAL A 71 -6.17 -14.11 15.44
N GLU A 72 -6.77 -14.33 14.27
CA GLU A 72 -6.63 -13.48 13.09
C GLU A 72 -7.07 -12.05 13.42
N ASP A 73 -6.22 -11.27 14.08
CA ASP A 73 -6.37 -9.83 14.11
C ASP A 73 -5.98 -9.32 12.72
N ARG A 74 -6.97 -9.27 11.83
CA ARG A 74 -6.84 -8.79 10.44
C ARG A 74 -6.19 -7.40 10.35
N HIS A 75 -6.16 -6.65 11.46
CA HIS A 75 -5.61 -5.31 11.53
C HIS A 75 -4.19 -5.25 12.13
N ASN A 76 -3.65 -6.37 12.63
CA ASN A 76 -2.29 -6.50 13.18
C ASN A 76 -1.94 -5.33 14.13
N VAL A 77 -2.83 -4.95 15.05
CA VAL A 77 -2.76 -3.68 15.80
C VAL A 77 -1.58 -3.60 16.78
N HIS A 78 -0.89 -4.72 16.96
CA HIS A 78 0.34 -4.85 17.74
C HIS A 78 1.62 -4.58 16.92
N ASN A 79 1.49 -4.34 15.62
CA ASN A 79 2.61 -4.00 14.76
C ASN A 79 3.24 -2.65 15.16
N LYS A 80 4.55 -2.65 15.42
CA LYS A 80 5.31 -1.45 15.82
C LYS A 80 5.21 -0.32 14.79
N CYS A 81 5.16 -0.65 13.51
CA CYS A 81 5.02 0.33 12.43
C CYS A 81 3.67 1.04 12.52
N LEU A 82 2.57 0.30 12.71
CA LEU A 82 1.23 0.88 12.88
C LEU A 82 1.17 1.80 14.10
N LYS A 83 1.77 1.42 15.23
CA LYS A 83 1.84 2.28 16.43
C LYS A 83 2.60 3.59 16.16
N ARG A 84 3.67 3.54 15.36
CA ARG A 84 4.45 4.73 14.96
C ARG A 84 3.64 5.63 14.04
N SER A 85 3.01 5.06 13.00
CA SER A 85 2.11 5.79 12.11
C SER A 85 0.96 6.43 12.88
N ALA A 86 0.33 5.71 13.80
CA ALA A 86 -0.72 6.27 14.66
C ALA A 86 -0.23 7.46 15.50
N ALA A 87 0.95 7.36 16.10
CA ALA A 87 1.54 8.46 16.87
C ALA A 87 1.79 9.70 15.99
N GLN A 88 2.32 9.52 14.77
CA GLN A 88 2.53 10.61 13.81
C GLN A 88 1.22 11.27 13.38
N VAL A 89 0.20 10.46 13.06
CA VAL A 89 -1.13 10.97 12.71
C VAL A 89 -1.72 11.78 13.86
N ILE A 90 -1.63 11.28 15.10
CA ILE A 90 -2.11 11.99 16.29
C ILE A 90 -1.38 13.32 16.46
N HIS A 91 -0.06 13.36 16.21
CA HIS A 91 0.71 14.60 16.26
C HIS A 91 0.19 15.61 15.21
N HIS A 92 0.04 15.18 13.95
CA HIS A 92 -0.48 16.05 12.90
C HIS A 92 -1.91 16.54 13.18
N LEU A 93 -2.77 15.68 13.75
CA LEU A 93 -4.11 16.07 14.18
C LEU A 93 -4.06 17.20 15.21
N LYS A 94 -3.17 17.10 16.20
CA LYS A 94 -2.94 18.15 17.20
C LYS A 94 -2.40 19.44 16.57
N ASP A 95 -1.50 19.34 15.59
CA ASP A 95 -0.93 20.52 14.91
C ASP A 95 -1.96 21.28 14.07
N CYS A 96 -2.95 20.58 13.49
CA CYS A 96 -3.99 21.19 12.69
C CYS A 96 -5.29 21.50 13.46
N ASP A 97 -5.30 21.29 14.77
CA ASP A 97 -6.48 21.45 15.62
C ASP A 97 -6.90 22.93 15.75
N ARG A 98 -8.13 23.24 15.32
CA ARG A 98 -8.69 24.60 15.40
C ARG A 98 -9.55 24.81 16.64
N HIS A 99 -9.69 23.80 17.50
CA HIS A 99 -10.45 23.85 18.73
C HIS A 99 -11.89 24.34 18.54
N GLN A 100 -12.53 23.98 17.42
CA GLN A 100 -13.93 24.32 17.13
C GLN A 100 -14.89 23.52 18.01
N PHE A 101 -14.51 22.30 18.38
CA PHE A 101 -15.30 21.42 19.23
C PHE A 101 -14.64 21.20 20.59
N THR A 102 -15.44 21.21 21.65
CA THR A 102 -15.06 20.61 22.94
C THR A 102 -15.27 19.09 22.88
N ILE A 103 -14.64 18.34 23.80
CA ILE A 103 -14.88 16.89 23.93
C ILE A 103 -16.37 16.58 24.03
N ASP A 104 -17.10 17.25 24.93
CA ASP A 104 -18.52 16.97 25.14
C ASP A 104 -19.36 17.29 23.90
N SER A 105 -19.08 18.40 23.22
CA SER A 105 -19.80 18.77 21.98
C SER A 105 -19.55 17.79 20.84
N ALA A 106 -18.32 17.27 20.70
CA ALA A 106 -17.99 16.29 19.68
C ALA A 106 -18.74 14.97 19.94
N PHE A 107 -18.71 14.46 21.18
CA PHE A 107 -19.46 13.25 21.53
C PHE A 107 -20.96 13.42 21.32
N GLN A 108 -21.54 14.55 21.76
CA GLN A 108 -22.96 14.82 21.56
C GLN A 108 -23.33 14.78 20.07
N GLN A 109 -22.57 15.48 19.21
CA GLN A 109 -22.85 15.50 17.78
C GLN A 109 -22.68 14.12 17.12
N ILE A 110 -21.71 13.32 17.55
CA ILE A 110 -21.52 11.97 17.02
C ILE A 110 -22.68 11.06 17.47
N PHE A 111 -23.14 11.16 18.73
CA PHE A 111 -24.31 10.41 19.19
C PHE A 111 -25.56 10.79 18.39
N GLU A 112 -25.84 12.09 18.23
CA GLU A 112 -26.96 12.58 17.42
C GLU A 112 -26.86 12.11 15.97
N MET A 113 -25.65 12.12 15.39
CA MET A 113 -25.40 11.62 14.03
C MET A 113 -25.71 10.12 13.89
N ILE A 114 -25.34 9.29 14.87
CA ILE A 114 -25.65 7.85 14.84
C ILE A 114 -27.15 7.61 15.03
N ASP A 115 -27.78 8.29 16.01
CA ASP A 115 -29.21 8.13 16.32
C ASP A 115 -30.13 8.61 15.19
N MET A 116 -29.72 9.67 14.47
CA MET A 116 -30.46 10.24 13.34
C MET A 116 -30.06 9.66 11.99
N SER A 117 -29.15 8.69 11.95
CA SER A 117 -28.69 8.08 10.71
C SER A 117 -29.87 7.42 9.98
N PRO A 118 -30.07 7.68 8.67
CA PRO A 118 -31.11 7.03 7.88
C PRO A 118 -30.74 5.60 7.45
N ASP A 119 -29.65 5.04 7.98
CA ASP A 119 -29.18 3.70 7.63
C ASP A 119 -30.09 2.61 8.23
N ASP A 120 -30.48 1.66 7.39
CA ASP A 120 -31.33 0.53 7.75
C ASP A 120 -30.55 -0.58 8.50
N ASN A 121 -29.21 -0.54 8.49
CA ASN A 121 -28.38 -1.50 9.22
C ASN A 121 -28.29 -1.14 10.72
N LEU A 122 -29.34 -1.52 11.46
CA LEU A 122 -29.46 -1.25 12.89
C LEU A 122 -28.32 -1.84 13.73
N ASP A 123 -27.80 -3.01 13.35
CA ASP A 123 -26.68 -3.66 14.06
C ASP A 123 -25.40 -2.81 13.95
N ARG A 124 -25.11 -2.27 12.75
CA ARG A 124 -23.98 -1.35 12.54
C ARG A 124 -24.09 -0.11 13.43
N LEU A 125 -25.26 0.51 13.47
CA LEU A 125 -25.50 1.71 14.28
C LEU A 125 -25.41 1.40 15.79
N ASP A 126 -25.98 0.28 16.24
CA ASP A 126 -25.91 -0.15 17.64
C ASP A 126 -24.47 -0.48 18.05
N HIS A 127 -23.70 -1.19 17.22
CA HIS A 127 -22.28 -1.45 17.47
C HIS A 127 -21.46 -0.16 17.59
N ALA A 128 -21.65 0.80 16.67
CA ALA A 128 -20.99 2.09 16.73
C ALA A 128 -21.33 2.85 18.03
N MET A 129 -22.61 2.86 18.39
CA MET A 129 -23.12 3.45 19.63
C MET A 129 -22.50 2.81 20.88
N GLN A 130 -22.44 1.49 20.93
CA GLN A 130 -21.81 0.75 22.04
C GLN A 130 -20.32 1.08 22.18
N VAL A 131 -19.59 1.13 21.07
CA VAL A 131 -18.16 1.45 21.06
C VAL A 131 -17.91 2.88 21.52
N LEU A 132 -18.70 3.85 21.05
CA LEU A 132 -18.58 5.25 21.45
C LEU A 132 -18.88 5.43 22.94
N LYS A 133 -19.92 4.78 23.47
CA LYS A 133 -20.24 4.76 24.92
C LYS A 133 -19.09 4.16 25.72
N ALA A 134 -18.50 3.07 25.25
CA ALA A 134 -17.39 2.41 25.92
C ALA A 134 -16.15 3.32 25.99
N ILE A 135 -15.80 4.01 24.89
CA ILE A 135 -14.74 5.02 24.87
C ILE A 135 -15.04 6.16 25.86
N GLN A 136 -16.30 6.62 25.90
CA GLN A 136 -16.74 7.68 26.80
C GLN A 136 -16.61 7.28 28.28
N GLN A 137 -16.82 6.01 28.61
CA GLN A 137 -16.73 5.50 29.97
C GLN A 137 -15.29 5.20 30.39
N MET A 138 -14.50 4.55 29.52
CA MET A 138 -13.14 4.10 29.85
C MET A 138 -12.12 5.24 29.78
N ASN A 139 -12.16 6.04 28.70
CA ASN A 139 -11.24 7.16 28.45
C ASN A 139 -9.76 6.80 28.71
N CYS A 140 -9.31 5.66 28.16
CA CYS A 140 -7.98 5.15 28.40
C CYS A 140 -6.91 6.10 27.82
N TYR A 141 -5.69 5.99 28.35
CA TYR A 141 -4.55 6.76 27.87
C TYR A 141 -3.73 5.95 26.87
N TYR A 142 -3.66 6.44 25.62
CA TYR A 142 -2.84 5.86 24.57
C TYR A 142 -1.43 6.43 24.62
N HIS A 143 -0.49 5.62 25.12
CA HIS A 143 0.87 6.05 25.42
C HIS A 143 1.65 6.51 24.19
N SER A 144 1.54 5.80 23.06
CA SER A 144 2.33 6.11 21.86
C SER A 144 2.00 7.48 21.26
N GLY A 145 0.73 7.92 21.33
CA GLY A 145 0.28 9.23 20.84
C GLY A 145 0.15 10.31 21.92
N TYR A 146 0.47 9.99 23.17
CA TYR A 146 0.29 10.86 24.34
C TYR A 146 -1.10 11.54 24.35
N VAL A 147 -2.16 10.73 24.24
CA VAL A 147 -3.54 11.22 24.11
C VAL A 147 -4.52 10.30 24.81
N ARG A 148 -5.60 10.84 25.35
CA ARG A 148 -6.72 10.04 25.86
C ARG A 148 -7.73 9.78 24.75
N GLU A 149 -8.43 8.65 24.80
CA GLU A 149 -9.35 8.27 23.72
C GLU A 149 -10.44 9.32 23.44
N LYS A 150 -11.00 9.96 24.47
CA LYS A 150 -11.99 11.03 24.26
C LYS A 150 -11.44 12.20 23.47
N GLU A 151 -10.19 12.56 23.75
CA GLU A 151 -9.50 13.63 23.05
C GLU A 151 -9.20 13.23 21.61
N LEU A 152 -8.86 11.95 21.38
CA LEU A 152 -8.69 11.44 20.03
C LEU A 152 -10.00 11.50 19.21
N VAL A 153 -11.13 11.13 19.81
CA VAL A 153 -12.46 11.26 19.17
C VAL A 153 -12.73 12.71 18.78
N ARG A 154 -12.47 13.66 19.68
CA ARG A 154 -12.60 15.11 19.40
C ARG A 154 -11.70 15.54 18.25
N LEU A 155 -10.43 15.15 18.26
CA LEU A 155 -9.47 15.48 17.21
C LEU A 155 -9.89 14.94 15.83
N VAL A 156 -10.36 13.69 15.78
CA VAL A 156 -10.89 13.11 14.54
C VAL A 156 -12.12 13.89 14.07
N TRP A 157 -13.06 14.19 14.97
CA TRP A 157 -14.25 14.98 14.64
C TRP A 157 -13.93 16.39 14.13
N GLU A 158 -13.00 17.06 14.78
CA GLU A 158 -12.46 18.36 14.35
C GLU A 158 -11.88 18.26 12.94
N ARG A 159 -11.12 17.20 12.65
CA ARG A 159 -10.53 17.00 11.33
C ARG A 159 -11.56 16.71 10.25
N ILE A 160 -12.61 15.95 10.55
CA ILE A 160 -13.75 15.72 9.64
C ILE A 160 -14.36 17.05 9.20
N HIS A 161 -14.51 18.00 10.14
CA HIS A 161 -15.08 19.32 9.88
C HIS A 161 -14.05 20.38 9.49
N HIS A 162 -12.79 19.99 9.27
CA HIS A 162 -11.76 20.92 8.84
C HIS A 162 -12.10 21.44 7.43
N PRO A 163 -11.91 22.74 7.11
CA PRO A 163 -12.30 23.32 5.81
C PRO A 163 -11.74 22.58 4.59
N VAL A 164 -10.58 21.94 4.75
CA VAL A 164 -9.95 21.13 3.70
C VAL A 164 -10.81 19.92 3.28
N ASN A 165 -11.68 19.43 4.16
CA ASN A 165 -12.53 18.27 3.96
C ASN A 165 -13.99 18.66 3.64
N HIS A 166 -14.29 19.92 3.31
CA HIS A 166 -15.67 20.40 3.11
C HIS A 166 -16.49 19.55 2.10
N ASP A 167 -15.85 19.07 1.03
CA ASP A 167 -16.49 18.22 0.01
C ASP A 167 -16.62 16.74 0.43
N ARG A 168 -15.99 16.34 1.54
CA ARG A 168 -15.87 14.94 1.98
C ARG A 168 -16.43 14.69 3.38
N VAL A 169 -17.00 15.71 4.03
CA VAL A 169 -17.50 15.65 5.42
C VAL A 169 -18.46 14.47 5.61
N GLU A 170 -19.46 14.31 4.75
CA GLU A 170 -20.47 13.27 4.89
C GLU A 170 -19.90 11.86 4.67
N GLN A 171 -18.95 11.71 3.74
CA GLN A 171 -18.23 10.45 3.55
C GLN A 171 -17.40 10.10 4.79
N LEU A 172 -16.67 11.07 5.35
CA LEU A 172 -15.85 10.87 6.55
C LEU A 172 -16.70 10.59 7.79
N LYS A 173 -17.88 11.20 7.92
CA LYS A 173 -18.87 10.85 8.95
C LYS A 173 -19.34 9.41 8.82
N ASN A 174 -19.66 8.95 7.61
CA ASN A 174 -20.02 7.56 7.38
C ASN A 174 -18.88 6.60 7.70
N ASN A 175 -17.64 6.94 7.31
CA ASN A 175 -16.46 6.17 7.69
C ASN A 175 -16.29 6.11 9.21
N LEU A 176 -16.57 7.19 9.94
CA LEU A 176 -16.50 7.19 11.40
C LEU A 176 -17.47 6.17 12.00
N ILE A 177 -18.70 6.10 11.46
CA ILE A 177 -19.70 5.11 11.88
C ILE A 177 -19.18 3.70 11.57
N ASP A 178 -18.65 3.46 10.38
CA ASP A 178 -18.09 2.14 10.00
C ASP A 178 -16.97 1.71 10.94
N GLN A 179 -16.01 2.61 11.19
CA GLN A 179 -14.86 2.31 12.03
C GLN A 179 -15.24 2.15 13.51
N LEU A 180 -16.22 2.90 14.00
CA LEU A 180 -16.78 2.67 15.33
C LEU A 180 -17.49 1.32 15.40
N ALA A 181 -18.30 0.96 14.41
CA ALA A 181 -19.00 -0.32 14.36
C ALA A 181 -18.01 -1.51 14.32
N ASP A 182 -16.96 -1.41 13.51
CA ASP A 182 -15.87 -2.40 13.46
C ASP A 182 -15.08 -2.49 14.77
N GLY A 183 -15.22 -1.49 15.66
CA GLY A 183 -14.65 -1.49 17.01
C GLY A 183 -15.36 -2.45 17.97
N TYR A 184 -16.53 -2.96 17.60
CA TYR A 184 -17.28 -3.95 18.35
C TYR A 184 -16.74 -5.35 18.07
N ASN A 185 -16.51 -6.15 19.10
CA ASN A 185 -15.90 -7.47 18.96
C ASN A 185 -16.77 -8.63 19.47
N GLY A 186 -18.02 -8.37 19.86
CA GLY A 186 -18.99 -9.37 20.34
C GLY A 186 -18.69 -9.99 21.71
N TYR A 187 -17.43 -10.33 22.01
CA TYR A 187 -17.03 -11.08 23.20
C TYR A 187 -16.79 -10.20 24.43
N SER A 188 -16.11 -9.05 24.26
CA SER A 188 -15.81 -8.09 25.34
C SER A 188 -16.50 -6.75 25.13
N ASN A 189 -17.56 -6.76 24.32
CA ASN A 189 -18.29 -5.62 23.75
C ASN A 189 -17.44 -4.72 22.84
N VAL A 190 -16.15 -4.48 23.12
CA VAL A 190 -15.28 -3.63 22.30
C VAL A 190 -13.86 -4.17 22.20
N HIS A 191 -13.17 -3.85 21.10
CA HIS A 191 -11.75 -4.12 20.90
C HIS A 191 -10.86 -3.48 21.97
N CYS A 192 -9.61 -3.94 22.09
CA CYS A 192 -8.58 -3.35 22.95
C CYS A 192 -8.31 -1.88 22.59
N LEU A 193 -7.61 -1.16 23.50
CA LEU A 193 -7.27 0.25 23.31
C LEU A 193 -6.60 0.51 21.95
N GLU A 194 -5.56 -0.26 21.62
CA GLU A 194 -4.89 -0.17 20.33
C GLU A 194 -5.86 -0.33 19.16
N GLY A 195 -6.71 -1.35 19.21
CA GLY A 195 -7.68 -1.61 18.13
C GLY A 195 -8.71 -0.51 17.95
N ARG A 196 -9.14 0.15 19.04
CA ARG A 196 -10.05 1.31 18.98
C ARG A 196 -9.35 2.55 18.44
N VAL A 197 -8.13 2.83 18.90
CA VAL A 197 -7.32 3.96 18.41
C VAL A 197 -7.06 3.86 16.92
N MET A 198 -6.67 2.68 16.42
CA MET A 198 -6.42 2.49 14.99
C MET A 198 -7.67 2.78 14.16
N ARG A 199 -8.82 2.20 14.52
CA ARG A 199 -10.09 2.43 13.82
C ARG A 199 -10.53 3.90 13.83
N LEU A 200 -10.40 4.58 14.96
CA LEU A 200 -10.67 6.03 15.02
C LEU A 200 -9.82 6.81 14.02
N LEU A 201 -8.54 6.47 13.89
CA LEU A 201 -7.65 7.13 12.94
C LEU A 201 -7.93 6.71 11.48
N GLN A 202 -8.29 5.45 11.25
CA GLN A 202 -8.66 4.91 9.93
C GLN A 202 -9.93 5.54 9.37
N THR A 203 -10.73 6.22 10.18
CA THR A 203 -11.84 7.07 9.71
C THR A 203 -11.38 8.05 8.61
N LEU A 204 -10.16 8.56 8.75
CA LEU A 204 -9.57 9.55 7.85
C LEU A 204 -8.76 8.91 6.70
N GLU A 205 -8.50 7.60 6.76
CA GLU A 205 -7.67 6.90 5.77
C GLU A 205 -8.35 6.92 4.39
N CYS A 206 -7.56 7.19 3.34
CA CYS A 206 -7.97 7.33 1.94
C CYS A 206 -9.02 8.42 1.61
N CYS A 207 -9.68 9.00 2.62
CA CYS A 207 -10.77 9.96 2.44
C CYS A 207 -10.39 11.37 2.89
N ASP A 208 -9.43 11.55 3.79
CA ASP A 208 -8.89 12.87 4.10
C ASP A 208 -8.25 13.53 2.87
N GLN A 209 -8.59 14.78 2.59
CA GLN A 209 -8.12 15.49 1.40
C GLN A 209 -6.59 15.68 1.37
N ASN A 210 -5.93 15.72 2.52
CA ASN A 210 -4.46 15.83 2.59
C ASN A 210 -3.77 14.47 2.74
N GLU A 211 -4.52 13.36 2.74
CA GLU A 211 -3.99 12.01 2.90
C GLU A 211 -3.09 11.85 4.14
N MET A 212 -3.47 12.52 5.23
CA MET A 212 -2.67 12.58 6.47
C MET A 212 -2.50 11.22 7.15
N VAL A 213 -3.41 10.28 6.88
CA VAL A 213 -3.40 8.94 7.47
C VAL A 213 -2.94 7.92 6.43
N GLN A 214 -1.79 7.32 6.70
CA GLN A 214 -1.23 6.21 5.94
C GLN A 214 -0.84 5.09 6.91
N MET A 215 -1.78 4.19 7.20
CA MET A 215 -1.57 3.10 8.15
C MET A 215 -1.31 1.81 7.41
N ARG A 216 -0.05 1.62 7.00
CA ARG A 216 0.35 0.40 6.28
C ARG A 216 0.99 -0.60 7.24
N PRO A 217 0.55 -1.87 7.22
CA PRO A 217 1.23 -2.93 7.96
C PRO A 217 2.60 -3.22 7.32
N MET A 218 3.50 -3.85 8.10
CA MET A 218 4.88 -4.09 7.67
C MET A 218 5.00 -4.90 6.37
N TRP A 219 4.10 -5.86 6.14
CA TRP A 219 4.11 -6.68 4.92
C TRP A 219 3.87 -5.83 3.67
N ALA A 220 3.05 -4.77 3.76
CA ALA A 220 2.74 -3.90 2.62
C ALA A 220 3.98 -3.11 2.18
N TYR A 221 4.79 -2.63 3.14
CA TYR A 221 6.08 -2.01 2.83
C TYR A 221 7.05 -3.01 2.19
N LYS A 222 7.10 -4.24 2.69
CA LYS A 222 7.97 -5.28 2.12
C LYS A 222 7.64 -5.57 0.66
N ASP A 223 6.35 -5.69 0.34
CA ASP A 223 5.89 -5.92 -1.03
C ASP A 223 6.17 -4.71 -1.94
N GLU A 224 5.90 -3.48 -1.45
CA GLU A 224 6.16 -2.25 -2.18
C GLU A 224 7.64 -2.03 -2.48
N ILE A 225 8.51 -2.27 -1.49
CA ILE A 225 9.97 -2.20 -1.63
C ILE A 225 10.43 -3.24 -2.65
N SER A 226 10.00 -4.49 -2.51
CA SER A 226 10.36 -5.57 -3.45
C SER A 226 9.97 -5.24 -4.89
N SER A 227 8.74 -4.74 -5.10
CA SER A 227 8.25 -4.30 -6.41
C SER A 227 9.03 -3.09 -6.94
N THR A 228 9.40 -2.16 -6.07
CA THR A 228 10.17 -0.97 -6.45
C THR A 228 11.59 -1.32 -6.86
N ILE A 229 12.23 -2.25 -6.15
CA ILE A 229 13.54 -2.79 -6.51
C ILE A 229 13.50 -3.39 -7.92
N ALA A 230 12.56 -4.30 -8.19
CA ALA A 230 12.43 -4.97 -9.48
C ALA A 230 12.25 -3.95 -10.63
N ARG A 231 11.26 -3.05 -10.49
CA ARG A 231 11.01 -2.00 -11.51
C ARG A 231 12.20 -1.08 -11.72
N TYR A 232 12.92 -0.73 -10.64
CA TYR A 232 14.05 0.18 -10.75
C TYR A 232 15.26 -0.49 -11.39
N ARG A 233 15.52 -1.77 -11.10
CA ARG A 233 16.53 -2.57 -11.79
C ARG A 233 16.25 -2.63 -13.29
N ASP A 234 15.02 -2.99 -13.69
CA ASP A 234 14.65 -3.08 -15.11
C ASP A 234 14.83 -1.74 -15.83
N LYS A 235 14.42 -0.65 -15.18
CA LYS A 235 14.62 0.71 -15.71
C LYS A 235 16.10 1.07 -15.83
N LEU A 236 16.92 0.72 -14.85
CA LEU A 236 18.36 0.98 -14.89
C LEU A 236 19.04 0.16 -16.00
N LEU A 237 18.65 -1.11 -16.18
CA LEU A 237 19.13 -1.98 -17.25
C LEU A 237 18.83 -1.42 -18.64
N GLN A 238 17.67 -0.79 -18.83
CA GLN A 238 17.32 -0.13 -20.10
C GLN A 238 18.15 1.12 -20.40
N GLN A 239 18.81 1.71 -19.39
CA GLN A 239 19.58 2.95 -19.52
C GLN A 239 21.09 2.72 -19.61
N VAL A 240 21.57 1.52 -19.26
CA VAL A 240 22.99 1.18 -19.33
C VAL A 240 23.38 0.67 -20.72
N PRO A 241 24.67 0.76 -21.08
CA PRO A 241 25.16 0.21 -22.35
C PRO A 241 24.86 -1.29 -22.51
N THR A 242 24.65 -1.74 -23.75
CA THR A 242 24.27 -3.13 -24.09
C THR A 242 25.16 -4.19 -23.45
N LYS A 243 26.45 -3.89 -23.27
CA LYS A 243 27.41 -4.79 -22.60
C LYS A 243 26.97 -5.25 -21.21
N TYR A 244 26.16 -4.47 -20.48
CA TYR A 244 25.64 -4.85 -19.16
C TYR A 244 24.43 -5.78 -19.27
N ILE A 245 23.58 -5.56 -20.28
CA ILE A 245 22.41 -6.39 -20.57
C ILE A 245 22.84 -7.80 -20.99
N GLU A 246 23.89 -7.88 -21.83
CA GLU A 246 24.45 -9.14 -22.30
C GLU A 246 24.95 -10.03 -21.14
N LEU A 247 25.38 -9.43 -20.02
CA LEU A 247 25.86 -10.17 -18.84
C LEU A 247 24.76 -11.00 -18.18
N GLU A 248 23.49 -10.58 -18.26
CA GLU A 248 22.38 -11.34 -17.66
C GLU A 248 22.17 -12.70 -18.32
N THR A 249 22.59 -12.83 -19.57
CA THR A 249 22.42 -14.06 -20.38
C THR A 249 23.68 -14.92 -20.42
N LYS A 250 24.81 -14.43 -19.89
CA LYS A 250 26.07 -15.17 -19.88
C LYS A 250 26.06 -16.28 -18.83
N ILE A 251 26.29 -17.51 -19.28
CA ILE A 251 26.40 -18.70 -18.42
C ILE A 251 27.68 -18.65 -17.55
N GLN A 252 28.76 -18.07 -18.07
CA GLN A 252 30.03 -17.95 -17.35
C GLN A 252 30.53 -16.51 -17.40
N LEU A 253 30.80 -15.94 -16.22
CA LEU A 253 31.31 -14.59 -16.07
C LEU A 253 32.84 -14.61 -15.93
N THR A 254 33.51 -13.84 -16.77
CA THR A 254 34.94 -13.53 -16.61
C THR A 254 35.15 -12.57 -15.44
N GLU A 255 36.39 -12.39 -14.98
CA GLU A 255 36.71 -11.43 -13.93
C GLU A 255 36.30 -9.99 -14.29
N GLN A 256 36.46 -9.62 -15.58
CA GLN A 256 36.02 -8.33 -16.09
C GLN A 256 34.49 -8.21 -16.07
N ASP A 257 33.77 -9.28 -16.40
CA ASP A 257 32.30 -9.30 -16.32
C ASP A 257 31.83 -9.15 -14.86
N ARG A 258 32.48 -9.85 -13.91
CA ARG A 258 32.19 -9.73 -12.47
C ARG A 258 32.39 -8.29 -11.97
N ALA A 259 33.48 -7.63 -12.39
CA ALA A 259 33.73 -6.23 -12.03
C ALA A 259 32.64 -5.28 -12.59
N LEU A 260 32.14 -5.55 -13.81
CA LEU A 260 31.04 -4.77 -14.40
C LEU A 260 29.72 -5.01 -13.65
N VAL A 261 29.37 -6.26 -13.32
CA VAL A 261 28.19 -6.60 -12.52
C VAL A 261 28.26 -5.95 -11.14
N ALA A 262 29.40 -6.06 -10.45
CA ALA A 262 29.60 -5.44 -9.14
C ALA A 262 29.42 -3.91 -9.20
N SER A 263 29.96 -3.25 -10.22
CA SER A 263 29.80 -1.81 -10.42
C SER A 263 28.33 -1.43 -10.69
N PHE A 264 27.61 -2.22 -11.50
CA PHE A 264 26.19 -2.04 -11.75
C PHE A 264 25.37 -2.20 -10.47
N ASN A 265 25.59 -3.29 -9.72
CA ASN A 265 24.89 -3.58 -8.48
C ASN A 265 25.14 -2.50 -7.42
N GLN A 266 26.38 -2.01 -7.29
CA GLN A 266 26.68 -0.91 -6.38
C GLN A 266 25.94 0.38 -6.77
N CYS A 267 25.85 0.66 -8.07
CA CYS A 267 25.08 1.80 -8.57
C CYS A 267 23.58 1.64 -8.26
N LEU A 268 23.02 0.46 -8.50
CA LEU A 268 21.64 0.12 -8.17
C LEU A 268 21.34 0.33 -6.69
N ILE A 269 22.15 -0.28 -5.81
CA ILE A 269 22.01 -0.19 -4.34
C ILE A 269 22.09 1.28 -3.88
N ASN A 270 23.07 2.04 -4.36
CA ASN A 270 23.23 3.44 -3.97
C ASN A 270 22.00 4.29 -4.35
N ASN A 271 21.41 4.04 -5.52
CA ASN A 271 20.23 4.77 -5.96
C ASN A 271 18.96 4.33 -5.21
N LEU A 272 18.80 3.03 -4.96
CA LEU A 272 17.71 2.49 -4.15
C LEU A 272 17.76 3.03 -2.73
N ASN A 273 18.94 3.03 -2.10
CA ASN A 273 19.11 3.57 -0.74
C ASN A 273 18.75 5.06 -0.67
N ARG A 274 19.17 5.88 -1.64
CA ARG A 274 18.76 7.30 -1.71
C ARG A 274 17.25 7.46 -1.85
N ARG A 275 16.62 6.60 -2.65
CA ARG A 275 15.17 6.63 -2.84
C ARG A 275 14.43 6.21 -1.58
N PHE A 276 14.81 5.09 -0.97
CA PHE A 276 14.17 4.56 0.22
C PHE A 276 14.40 5.43 1.45
N ASP A 277 15.55 6.10 1.53
CA ASP A 277 15.78 7.13 2.53
C ASP A 277 14.75 8.25 2.41
N LYS A 278 14.54 8.77 1.20
CA LYS A 278 13.54 9.82 0.95
C LYS A 278 12.11 9.35 1.18
N ASP A 279 11.77 8.17 0.66
CA ASP A 279 10.38 7.68 0.59
C ASP A 279 9.93 7.06 1.93
N TYR A 280 10.84 6.51 2.76
CA TYR A 280 10.49 5.77 3.98
C TYR A 280 11.19 6.24 5.26
N LEU A 281 12.49 6.54 5.23
CA LEU A 281 13.24 6.90 6.44
C LEU A 281 13.01 8.37 6.85
N SER A 282 13.16 9.29 5.90
CA SER A 282 12.98 10.73 6.10
C SER A 282 11.58 11.10 6.62
N PRO A 283 10.48 10.49 6.13
CA PRO A 283 9.15 10.71 6.69
C PRO A 283 8.90 9.91 7.99
N GLY A 284 9.84 9.06 8.41
CA GLY A 284 9.76 8.27 9.63
C GLY A 284 8.81 7.07 9.55
N LEU A 285 8.48 6.59 8.34
CA LEU A 285 7.62 5.41 8.14
C LEU A 285 8.34 4.14 8.60
N LEU A 286 9.63 4.02 8.27
CA LEU A 286 10.49 2.92 8.66
C LEU A 286 11.74 3.43 9.42
N THR A 287 12.28 2.58 10.28
CA THR A 287 13.64 2.73 10.82
C THR A 287 14.65 2.21 9.82
N LYS A 288 15.92 2.58 10.02
CA LYS A 288 17.02 2.10 9.19
C LYS A 288 17.15 0.57 9.30
N GLU A 289 17.02 0.03 10.50
CA GLU A 289 17.08 -1.41 10.77
C GLU A 289 15.95 -2.17 10.07
N GLU A 290 14.71 -1.67 10.13
CA GLU A 290 13.55 -2.27 9.43
C GLU A 290 13.76 -2.28 7.91
N LEU A 291 14.28 -1.18 7.35
CA LEU A 291 14.55 -1.10 5.91
C LEU A 291 15.71 -2.03 5.49
N GLU A 292 16.75 -2.12 6.31
CA GLU A 292 17.88 -3.03 6.08
C GLU A 292 17.40 -4.48 6.07
N GLU A 293 16.57 -4.90 7.04
CA GLU A 293 16.00 -6.24 7.09
C GLU A 293 15.21 -6.59 5.81
N MET A 294 14.40 -5.65 5.31
CA MET A 294 13.61 -5.86 4.09
C MET A 294 14.44 -5.95 2.81
N THR A 295 15.57 -5.25 2.77
CA THR A 295 16.41 -5.14 1.57
C THR A 295 17.58 -6.14 1.58
N HIS A 296 17.94 -6.68 2.74
CA HIS A 296 19.12 -7.51 2.96
C HIS A 296 19.17 -8.72 2.02
N VAL A 297 18.10 -9.52 1.98
CA VAL A 297 18.02 -10.73 1.15
C VAL A 297 18.25 -10.41 -0.33
N TYR A 298 17.66 -9.32 -0.80
CA TYR A 298 17.85 -8.89 -2.19
C TYR A 298 19.30 -8.42 -2.43
N TYR A 299 19.86 -7.58 -1.56
CA TYR A 299 21.22 -7.07 -1.74
C TYR A 299 22.27 -8.17 -1.68
N GLN A 300 22.08 -9.20 -0.85
CA GLN A 300 22.95 -10.38 -0.85
C GLN A 300 22.86 -11.15 -2.16
N SER A 301 21.65 -11.41 -2.66
CA SER A 301 21.43 -12.16 -3.90
C SER A 301 22.02 -11.51 -5.16
N LEU A 302 22.42 -10.23 -5.09
CA LEU A 302 23.11 -9.56 -6.19
C LEU A 302 24.57 -10.00 -6.34
N TYR A 303 25.16 -10.61 -5.32
CA TYR A 303 26.57 -11.01 -5.30
C TYR A 303 26.79 -12.53 -5.24
N ASP A 304 25.70 -13.30 -5.09
CA ASP A 304 25.68 -14.76 -5.18
C ASP A 304 25.60 -15.21 -6.65
#